data_AF-A0A3D0UK32-F1
#
_entry.id   AF-A0A3D0UK32-F1
#
_cell.length_a   1.000
_cell.length_b   1.000
_cell.length_c   1.000
_cell.angle_alpha   90.00
_cell.angle_beta   90.00
_cell.angle_gamma   90.00
#
_symmetry.space_group_name_H-M   'P 1'
#
loop_
_entity.id
_entity.type
_entity.pdbx_description
1 polymer ?
#
loop_
_entity_poly.entity_id
_entity_poly.type
_entity_poly.pdbx_seq_one_letter_code
_entity_poly.pdbx_strand_id
1 'polypeptide(L)'
;MDADVQALQQALRSRWTQPVGAKAQRYVDQFWNRVRRERSLAADVEGNHGTYHVSISVEDGTLTSACSCYIGKHGGCHHCAALGATFLKDAGSFTVIVPTPLAAVSDLDSLRAYLESVALDELVQQLRQNGITQKAFAESIGMSSQHLSAVKSAERRNRYFHELGATKLACLWVLEHLG
;
A
#
# COMPACT_ATOMS: atom_id res chain seq x y z
N MET A 1 4.46 -14.47 19.67
CA MET A 1 3.56 -13.43 19.15
C MET A 1 4.38 -12.61 18.16
N ASP A 2 3.89 -12.46 16.93
CA ASP A 2 4.63 -11.80 15.83
C ASP A 2 4.91 -10.33 16.19
N ALA A 3 6.18 -9.91 16.08
CA ALA A 3 6.64 -8.56 16.43
C ALA A 3 5.97 -7.49 15.56
N ASP A 4 5.67 -7.79 14.30
CA ASP A 4 4.98 -6.86 13.40
C ASP A 4 3.52 -6.70 13.77
N VAL A 5 2.86 -7.78 14.21
CA VAL A 5 1.49 -7.72 14.74
C VAL A 5 1.46 -6.85 15.99
N GLN A 6 2.43 -7.00 16.89
CA GLN A 6 2.50 -6.16 18.09
C GLN A 6 2.72 -4.68 17.75
N ALA A 7 3.63 -4.37 16.84
CA ALA A 7 3.89 -3.01 16.37
C ALA A 7 2.63 -2.37 15.75
N LEU A 8 1.93 -3.12 14.88
CA LEU A 8 0.66 -2.71 14.31
C LEU A 8 -0.39 -2.44 15.40
N GLN A 9 -0.61 -3.39 16.30
CA GLN A 9 -1.61 -3.24 17.36
C GLN A 9 -1.31 -2.02 18.26
N GLN A 10 -0.05 -1.80 18.61
CA GLN A 10 0.38 -0.64 19.39
C GLN A 10 0.11 0.66 18.65
N ALA A 11 0.52 0.76 17.38
CA ALA A 11 0.31 1.96 16.56
C ALA A 11 -1.18 2.26 16.34
N LEU A 12 -1.99 1.23 16.07
CA LEU A 12 -3.44 1.34 15.90
C LEU A 12 -4.13 1.87 17.16
N ARG A 13 -3.81 1.32 18.34
CA ARG A 13 -4.34 1.76 19.63
C ARG A 13 -3.91 3.18 19.98
N SER A 14 -2.68 3.55 19.63
CA SER A 14 -2.19 4.93 19.83
C SER A 14 -2.89 5.93 18.90
N ARG A 15 -3.21 5.53 17.67
CA ARG A 15 -3.87 6.40 16.68
C ARG A 15 -5.35 6.60 16.97
N TRP A 16 -6.05 5.53 17.32
CA TRP A 16 -7.48 5.52 17.61
C TRP A 16 -7.72 5.13 19.07
N THR A 17 -7.48 6.10 19.96
CA THR A 17 -7.59 5.91 21.42
C THR A 17 -9.03 5.80 21.89
N GLN A 18 -9.99 6.30 21.11
CA GLN A 18 -11.41 6.24 21.40
C GLN A 18 -12.04 4.99 20.77
N PRO A 19 -13.12 4.45 21.38
CA PRO A 19 -13.93 3.42 20.76
C PRO A 19 -14.36 3.82 19.34
N VAL A 20 -14.53 2.82 18.48
CA VAL A 20 -14.95 3.00 17.10
C VAL A 20 -16.30 3.72 17.06
N GLY A 21 -16.34 4.91 16.44
CA GLY A 21 -17.56 5.68 16.33
C GLY A 21 -18.62 5.00 15.46
N ALA A 22 -19.89 5.36 15.62
CA ALA A 22 -21.04 4.72 14.96
C ALA A 22 -20.93 4.62 13.43
N LYS A 23 -20.23 5.57 12.77
CA LYS A 23 -20.00 5.52 11.32
C LYS A 23 -19.02 4.43 10.93
N ALA A 24 -17.90 4.30 11.66
CA ALA A 24 -16.88 3.28 11.40
C ALA A 24 -17.38 1.88 11.79
N GLN A 25 -18.20 1.78 12.85
CA GLN A 25 -18.72 0.51 13.34
C GLN A 25 -19.46 -0.31 12.26
N ARG A 26 -20.12 0.38 11.31
CA ARG A 26 -20.84 -0.26 10.19
C ARG A 26 -19.94 -1.07 9.25
N TYR A 27 -18.65 -0.77 9.23
CA TYR A 27 -17.67 -1.38 8.32
C TYR A 27 -16.76 -2.38 9.02
N VAL A 28 -16.80 -2.44 10.36
CA VAL A 28 -16.01 -3.42 11.11
C VAL A 28 -16.45 -4.82 10.69
N ASP A 29 -15.50 -5.68 10.38
CA ASP A 29 -15.68 -7.04 9.86
C ASP A 29 -16.33 -7.15 8.47
N GLN A 30 -16.60 -6.03 7.78
CA GLN A 30 -17.17 -6.03 6.42
C GLN A 30 -16.10 -6.09 5.32
N PHE A 31 -14.83 -6.12 5.70
CA PHE A 31 -13.71 -6.13 4.76
C PHE A 31 -13.54 -7.51 4.09
N TRP A 32 -13.14 -7.54 2.82
CA TRP A 32 -12.65 -8.73 2.13
C TRP A 32 -11.26 -8.48 1.53
N ASN A 33 -10.64 -9.52 0.95
CA ASN A 33 -9.26 -9.47 0.47
C ASN A 33 -8.29 -8.91 1.54
N ARG A 34 -8.50 -9.31 2.80
CA ARG A 34 -7.73 -8.85 3.95
C ARG A 34 -6.33 -9.41 3.87
N VAL A 35 -5.35 -8.56 3.63
CA VAL A 35 -3.95 -8.93 3.54
C VAL A 35 -3.12 -8.18 4.56
N ARG A 36 -2.14 -8.88 5.13
CA ARG A 36 -1.08 -8.27 5.94
C ARG A 36 0.26 -8.55 5.29
N ARG A 37 1.05 -7.50 5.10
CA ARG A 37 2.44 -7.58 4.68
C ARG A 37 3.28 -6.87 5.73
N GLU A 38 4.05 -7.63 6.51
CA GLU A 38 4.83 -7.11 7.64
C GLU A 38 3.96 -6.22 8.56
N ARG A 39 4.28 -4.92 8.64
CA ARG A 39 3.58 -3.88 9.40
C ARG A 39 2.57 -3.07 8.57
N SER A 40 2.06 -3.68 7.52
CA SER A 40 1.06 -3.09 6.63
C SER A 40 -0.17 -3.98 6.52
N LEU A 41 -1.33 -3.35 6.48
CA LEU A 41 -2.65 -3.93 6.28
C LEU A 41 -3.24 -3.35 5.01
N ALA A 42 -3.89 -4.19 4.20
CA ALA A 42 -4.75 -3.74 3.13
C ALA A 42 -6.00 -4.62 3.04
N ALA A 43 -7.11 -4.02 2.63
CA ALA A 43 -8.36 -4.73 2.40
C ALA A 43 -9.34 -3.90 1.58
N ASP A 44 -10.37 -4.58 1.09
CA ASP A 44 -11.46 -4.00 0.32
C ASP A 44 -12.72 -3.91 1.17
N VAL A 45 -13.52 -2.87 0.95
CA VAL A 45 -14.81 -2.70 1.61
C VAL A 45 -15.81 -2.01 0.69
N GLU A 46 -17.08 -2.39 0.80
CA GLU A 46 -18.15 -1.75 0.06
C GLU A 46 -18.50 -0.43 0.74
N GLY A 47 -18.52 0.65 -0.02
CA GLY A 47 -18.90 1.97 0.46
C GLY A 47 -19.96 2.63 -0.42
N ASN A 48 -20.33 3.86 -0.08
CA ASN A 48 -21.45 4.55 -0.72
C ASN A 48 -21.30 4.78 -2.23
N HIS A 49 -20.08 4.72 -2.77
CA HIS A 49 -19.81 4.93 -4.19
C HIS A 49 -19.06 3.74 -4.81
N GLY A 50 -19.35 2.53 -4.32
CA GLY A 50 -18.73 1.28 -4.74
C GLY A 50 -17.60 0.84 -3.81
N THR A 51 -16.78 -0.07 -4.32
CA THR A 51 -15.67 -0.67 -3.57
C THR A 51 -14.55 0.32 -3.29
N TYR A 52 -14.11 0.37 -2.03
CA TYR A 52 -12.95 1.13 -1.60
C TYR A 52 -11.81 0.23 -1.16
N HIS A 53 -10.61 0.62 -1.59
CA HIS A 53 -9.35 0.00 -1.20
C HIS A 53 -8.77 0.79 -0.02
N VAL A 54 -8.51 0.10 1.08
CA VAL A 54 -8.07 0.70 2.34
C VAL A 54 -6.75 0.09 2.76
N SER A 55 -5.79 0.93 3.17
CA SER A 55 -4.50 0.48 3.67
C SER A 55 -4.06 1.26 4.91
N ILE A 56 -3.31 0.58 5.77
CA ILE A 56 -2.68 1.12 6.98
C ILE A 56 -1.26 0.56 7.05
N SER A 57 -0.26 1.41 7.22
CA SER A 57 1.15 0.99 7.30
C SER A 57 1.84 1.69 8.47
N VAL A 58 2.79 1.01 9.10
CA VAL A 58 3.62 1.56 10.17
C VAL A 58 5.09 1.51 9.77
N GLU A 59 5.66 2.68 9.54
CA GLU A 59 7.07 2.87 9.17
C GLU A 59 7.70 3.85 10.17
N ASP A 60 8.87 3.51 10.72
CA ASP A 60 9.59 4.33 11.71
C ASP A 60 8.71 4.83 12.88
N GLY A 61 7.78 3.98 13.33
CA GLY A 61 6.82 4.29 14.40
C GLY A 61 5.69 5.25 13.98
N THR A 62 5.68 5.71 12.73
CA THR A 62 4.65 6.56 12.17
C THR A 62 3.58 5.72 11.47
N LEU A 63 2.34 5.83 11.94
CA LEU A 63 1.20 5.21 11.28
C LEU A 63 0.72 6.10 10.14
N THR A 64 0.73 5.55 8.93
CA THR A 64 0.10 6.12 7.75
C THR A 64 -1.12 5.29 7.37
N SER A 65 -2.10 5.93 6.74
CA SER A 65 -3.29 5.24 6.25
C SER A 65 -3.83 5.93 5.02
N ALA A 66 -4.46 5.15 4.15
CA ALA A 66 -5.06 5.63 2.92
C ALA A 66 -6.36 4.89 2.65
N CYS A 67 -7.28 5.57 1.99
CA CYS A 67 -8.48 4.96 1.45
C CYS A 67 -8.81 5.62 0.12
N SER A 68 -9.24 4.82 -0.86
CA SER A 68 -9.61 5.30 -2.19
C SER A 68 -10.90 6.12 -2.20
N CYS A 69 -11.66 6.16 -1.09
CA CYS A 69 -12.84 7.01 -0.96
C CYS A 69 -12.49 8.50 -1.08
N TYR A 70 -13.47 9.32 -1.45
CA TYR A 70 -13.24 10.75 -1.69
C TYR A 70 -12.76 11.52 -0.45
N ILE A 71 -13.10 11.04 0.76
CA ILE A 71 -12.67 11.61 2.06
C ILE A 71 -11.25 11.13 2.43
N GLY A 72 -10.86 9.93 1.99
CA GLY A 72 -9.75 9.12 2.50
C GLY A 72 -8.34 9.59 2.13
N LYS A 73 -8.18 10.77 1.51
CA LYS A 73 -6.90 11.30 0.99
C LYS A 73 -5.76 11.30 2.03
N HIS A 74 -6.09 11.37 3.32
CA HIS A 74 -5.13 11.41 4.43
C HIS A 74 -5.42 10.35 5.51
N GLY A 75 -6.17 9.29 5.19
CA GLY A 75 -6.42 8.19 6.12
C GLY A 75 -7.33 8.51 7.31
N GLY A 76 -7.90 9.73 7.37
CA GLY A 76 -8.84 10.15 8.41
C GLY A 76 -10.28 9.68 8.22
N CYS A 77 -10.54 8.79 7.25
CA CYS A 77 -11.90 8.32 7.00
C CYS A 77 -12.29 7.20 7.98
N HIS A 78 -13.60 6.99 8.15
CA HIS A 78 -14.12 5.95 9.03
C HIS A 78 -13.78 4.53 8.54
N HIS A 79 -13.46 4.32 7.25
CA HIS A 79 -13.01 3.02 6.75
C HIS A 79 -11.61 2.65 7.28
N CYS A 80 -10.69 3.61 7.36
CA CYS A 80 -9.36 3.35 7.94
C CYS A 80 -9.47 2.98 9.42
N ALA A 81 -10.31 3.71 10.18
CA ALA A 81 -10.59 3.36 11.57
C ALA A 81 -11.23 1.97 11.70
N ALA A 82 -12.17 1.62 10.82
CA ALA A 82 -12.82 0.32 10.81
C ALA A 82 -11.86 -0.83 10.44
N LEU A 83 -10.94 -0.62 9.51
CA LEU A 83 -9.91 -1.61 9.16
C LEU A 83 -9.00 -1.88 10.35
N GLY A 84 -8.53 -0.81 11.00
CA GLY A 84 -7.72 -0.91 12.22
C GLY A 84 -8.46 -1.66 13.33
N ALA A 85 -9.74 -1.36 13.55
CA ALA A 85 -10.57 -2.06 14.53
C ALA A 85 -10.80 -3.54 14.17
N THR A 86 -11.00 -3.85 12.89
CA THR A 86 -11.14 -5.23 12.40
C THR A 86 -9.88 -6.04 12.71
N PHE A 87 -8.70 -5.46 12.46
CA PHE A 87 -7.43 -6.10 12.81
C PHE A 87 -7.20 -6.23 14.31
N LEU A 88 -7.56 -5.22 15.11
CA LEU A 88 -7.46 -5.28 16.57
C LEU A 88 -8.38 -6.34 17.18
N LYS A 89 -9.54 -6.59 16.55
CA LYS A 89 -10.50 -7.61 16.96
C LYS A 89 -10.01 -9.01 16.62
N ASP A 90 -9.56 -9.23 15.39
CA ASP A 90 -9.06 -10.52 14.93
C ASP A 90 -7.96 -10.35 13.87
N ALA A 91 -6.71 -10.29 14.35
CA ALA A 91 -5.53 -10.22 13.50
C ALA A 91 -5.32 -11.49 12.65
N GLY A 92 -5.89 -12.64 13.07
CA GLY A 92 -5.81 -13.90 12.34
C GLY A 92 -6.67 -13.94 11.08
N SER A 93 -7.64 -13.02 10.95
CA SER A 93 -8.49 -12.89 9.76
C SER A 93 -7.78 -12.32 8.52
N PHE A 94 -6.50 -11.94 8.64
CA PHE A 94 -5.70 -11.37 7.55
C PHE A 94 -4.74 -12.41 6.98
N THR A 95 -4.81 -12.62 5.67
CA THR A 95 -3.86 -13.47 4.96
C THR A 95 -2.49 -12.79 4.95
N VAL A 96 -1.47 -13.48 5.47
CA VAL A 96 -0.10 -12.96 5.43
C VAL A 96 0.45 -13.12 4.02
N ILE A 97 0.83 -12.01 3.40
CA ILE A 97 1.51 -12.00 2.11
C ILE A 97 3.00 -11.77 2.37
N VAL A 98 3.80 -12.76 2.01
CA VAL A 98 5.26 -12.63 2.01
C VAL A 98 5.66 -11.97 0.70
N PRO A 99 6.48 -10.89 0.72
CA PRO A 99 6.97 -10.28 -0.50
C PRO A 99 7.64 -11.32 -1.38
N THR A 100 7.31 -11.35 -2.67
CA THR A 100 8.03 -12.22 -3.60
C THR A 100 9.38 -11.56 -3.86
N PRO A 101 10.52 -12.23 -3.63
CA PRO A 101 11.82 -11.66 -3.99
C PRO A 101 11.96 -11.64 -5.52
N LEU A 102 12.65 -10.63 -6.05
CA LEU A 102 12.85 -10.50 -7.51
C LEU A 102 13.51 -11.76 -8.10
N ALA A 103 14.45 -12.36 -7.38
CA ALA A 103 15.12 -13.60 -7.78
C ALA A 103 14.20 -14.83 -7.92
N ALA A 104 12.96 -14.76 -7.41
CA ALA A 104 11.96 -15.81 -7.56
C ALA A 104 10.99 -15.57 -8.73
N VAL A 105 11.16 -14.49 -9.50
CA VAL A 105 10.35 -14.22 -10.69
C VAL A 105 10.84 -15.10 -11.85
N SER A 106 9.98 -16.01 -12.31
CA SER A 106 10.29 -16.95 -13.40
C SER A 106 9.27 -16.97 -14.54
N ASP A 107 8.12 -16.31 -14.34
CA ASP A 107 6.99 -16.28 -15.27
C ASP A 107 6.15 -15.00 -15.04
N LEU A 108 5.09 -14.82 -15.83
CA LEU A 108 4.25 -13.62 -15.76
C LEU A 108 3.41 -13.54 -14.47
N ASP A 109 3.09 -14.68 -13.85
CA ASP A 109 2.27 -14.71 -12.64
C ASP A 109 3.11 -14.33 -11.42
N SER A 110 4.32 -14.87 -11.30
CA SER A 110 5.32 -14.47 -10.30
C SER A 110 5.77 -13.03 -10.50
N LEU A 111 5.88 -12.53 -11.74
CA LEU A 111 6.14 -11.12 -12.02
C LEU A 111 5.00 -10.23 -11.53
N ARG A 112 3.74 -10.60 -11.80
CA ARG A 112 2.57 -9.87 -11.30
C ARG A 112 2.57 -9.84 -9.77
N ALA A 113 2.77 -10.98 -9.12
CA ALA A 113 2.85 -11.07 -7.66
C ALA A 113 3.97 -10.19 -7.09
N TYR A 114 5.14 -10.17 -7.73
CA TYR A 114 6.23 -9.28 -7.36
C TYR A 114 5.81 -7.81 -7.45
N LEU A 115 5.24 -7.37 -8.58
CA LEU A 115 4.84 -5.97 -8.81
C LEU A 115 3.75 -5.49 -7.84
N GLU A 116 2.84 -6.39 -7.45
CA GLU A 116 1.82 -6.12 -6.42
C GLU A 116 2.46 -6.03 -5.02
N SER A 117 3.57 -6.71 -4.80
CA SER A 117 4.31 -6.72 -3.54
C SER A 117 5.38 -5.63 -3.41
N VAL A 118 5.53 -4.69 -4.34
CA VAL A 118 6.52 -3.60 -4.23
C VAL A 118 5.88 -2.27 -4.56
N ALA A 119 6.07 -1.23 -3.75
CA ALA A 119 5.56 0.10 -4.08
C ALA A 119 6.42 0.77 -5.17
N LEU A 120 5.82 1.62 -6.01
CA LEU A 120 6.59 2.40 -7.00
C LEU A 120 7.60 3.34 -6.31
N ASP A 121 7.28 3.83 -5.11
CA ASP A 121 8.20 4.65 -4.32
C ASP A 121 9.48 3.90 -3.92
N GLU A 122 9.34 2.62 -3.55
CA GLU A 122 10.48 1.74 -3.23
C GLU A 122 11.37 1.53 -4.46
N LEU A 123 10.78 1.24 -5.62
CA LEU A 123 11.53 1.08 -6.87
C LEU A 123 12.27 2.37 -7.27
N VAL A 124 11.61 3.53 -7.14
CA VAL A 124 12.25 4.84 -7.41
C VAL A 124 13.35 5.15 -6.40
N GLN A 125 13.23 4.71 -5.14
CA GLN A 125 14.29 4.84 -4.15
C GLN A 125 15.49 3.95 -4.50
N GLN A 126 15.27 2.72 -4.95
CA GLN A 126 16.34 1.83 -5.44
C GLN A 126 17.07 2.44 -6.64
N LEU A 127 16.33 3.02 -7.61
CA LEU A 127 16.93 3.73 -8.74
C LEU A 127 17.87 4.83 -8.25
N ARG A 128 17.43 5.61 -7.25
CA ARG A 128 18.24 6.68 -6.66
C ARG A 128 19.50 6.15 -5.96
N GLN A 129 19.41 5.00 -5.29
CA GLN A 129 20.56 4.35 -4.66
C GLN A 129 21.62 3.93 -5.71
N ASN A 130 21.17 3.57 -6.92
CA ASN A 130 22.03 3.29 -8.08
C ASN A 130 22.36 4.54 -8.93
N GLY A 131 22.21 5.75 -8.38
CA GLY A 131 22.58 6.99 -9.04
C GLY A 131 21.60 7.51 -10.10
N ILE A 132 20.46 6.85 -10.30
CA ILE A 132 19.44 7.24 -11.27
C ILE A 132 18.39 8.14 -10.59
N THR A 133 18.38 9.42 -10.95
CA THR A 133 17.41 10.36 -10.38
C THR A 133 15.99 10.11 -10.90
N GLN A 134 14.98 10.47 -10.10
CA GLN A 134 13.57 10.40 -10.51
C GLN A 134 13.31 11.17 -11.82
N LYS A 135 13.99 12.32 -12.01
CA LYS A 135 13.88 13.13 -13.22
C LYS A 135 14.43 12.38 -14.44
N ALA A 136 15.66 11.86 -14.34
CA ALA A 136 16.30 11.13 -15.42
C ALA A 136 15.52 9.88 -15.82
N PHE A 137 15.02 9.12 -14.82
CA PHE A 137 14.16 7.97 -15.09
C PHE A 137 12.87 8.37 -15.80
N ALA A 138 12.14 9.37 -15.29
CA ALA A 138 10.90 9.82 -15.91
C ALA A 138 11.11 10.25 -17.38
N GLU A 139 12.15 11.04 -17.64
CA GLU A 139 12.50 11.48 -18.99
C GLU A 139 12.84 10.30 -19.92
N SER A 140 13.54 9.28 -19.40
CA SER A 140 13.94 8.10 -20.19
C SER A 140 12.77 7.27 -20.70
N ILE A 141 11.63 7.31 -20.00
CA ILE A 141 10.40 6.60 -20.38
C ILE A 141 9.34 7.52 -21.01
N GLY A 142 9.73 8.75 -21.36
CA GLY A 142 8.86 9.70 -22.05
C GLY A 142 7.80 10.37 -21.18
N MET A 143 8.00 10.46 -19.86
CA MET A 143 7.08 11.15 -18.94
C MET A 143 7.76 12.28 -18.15
N SER A 144 6.95 13.20 -17.61
CA SER A 144 7.48 14.23 -16.72
C SER A 144 7.67 13.71 -15.29
N SER A 145 8.61 14.29 -14.55
CA SER A 145 8.80 13.98 -13.12
C SER A 145 7.56 14.30 -12.27
N GLN A 146 6.75 15.27 -12.70
CA GLN A 146 5.47 15.62 -12.10
C GLN A 146 4.43 14.51 -12.31
N HIS A 147 4.35 13.96 -13.52
CA HIS A 147 3.48 12.82 -13.83
C HIS A 147 3.86 11.58 -13.02
N LEU A 148 5.15 11.24 -12.97
CA LEU A 148 5.63 10.15 -12.12
C LEU A 148 5.26 10.36 -10.63
N SER A 149 5.36 11.60 -10.15
CA SER A 149 4.93 11.94 -8.78
C SER A 149 3.42 11.77 -8.59
N ALA A 150 2.61 12.04 -9.62
CA ALA A 150 1.17 11.80 -9.60
C ALA A 150 0.83 10.31 -9.57
N VAL A 151 1.54 9.47 -10.33
CA VAL A 151 1.41 7.99 -10.31
C VAL A 151 1.70 7.47 -8.91
N LYS A 152 2.85 7.84 -8.33
CA LYS A 152 3.25 7.48 -6.95
C LYS A 152 2.20 7.91 -5.93
N SER A 153 1.71 9.15 -6.05
CA SER A 153 0.67 9.69 -5.17
C SER A 153 -0.67 8.98 -5.32
N ALA A 154 -1.00 8.49 -6.52
CA ALA A 154 -2.21 7.74 -6.77
C ALA A 154 -2.13 6.36 -6.12
N GLU A 155 -1.03 5.64 -6.33
CA GLU A 155 -0.77 4.35 -5.70
C GLU A 155 -0.84 4.45 -4.17
N ARG A 156 -0.12 5.39 -3.56
CA ARG A 156 -0.15 5.61 -2.10
C ARG A 156 -1.54 5.92 -1.55
N ARG A 157 -2.46 6.38 -2.40
CA ARG A 157 -3.85 6.70 -2.02
C ARG A 157 -4.84 5.62 -2.45
N ASN A 158 -4.34 4.44 -2.85
CA ASN A 158 -5.10 3.33 -3.41
C ASN A 158 -6.01 3.77 -4.57
N ARG A 159 -5.57 4.76 -5.36
CA ARG A 159 -6.30 5.21 -6.55
C ARG A 159 -5.76 4.49 -7.76
N TYR A 160 -6.67 4.02 -8.59
CA TYR A 160 -6.32 3.45 -9.88
C TYR A 160 -5.53 4.46 -10.72
N PHE A 161 -4.42 3.98 -11.29
CA PHE A 161 -3.64 4.69 -12.28
C PHE A 161 -3.22 3.67 -13.35
N HIS A 162 -3.76 3.82 -14.56
CA HIS A 162 -3.64 2.81 -15.62
C HIS A 162 -2.19 2.45 -16.00
N GLU A 163 -1.26 3.38 -15.84
CA GLU A 163 0.16 3.19 -16.16
C GLU A 163 1.00 2.64 -14.98
N LEU A 164 0.40 2.40 -13.80
CA LEU A 164 1.17 2.03 -12.60
C LEU A 164 2.01 0.76 -12.83
N GLY A 165 1.40 -0.31 -13.36
CA GLY A 165 2.10 -1.56 -13.64
C GLY A 165 3.22 -1.39 -14.65
N ALA A 166 2.96 -0.68 -15.75
CA ALA A 166 3.96 -0.40 -16.77
C ALA A 166 5.13 0.44 -16.22
N THR A 167 4.83 1.43 -15.38
CA THR A 167 5.85 2.27 -14.74
C THR A 167 6.75 1.45 -13.80
N LYS A 168 6.16 0.57 -12.98
CA LYS A 168 6.94 -0.33 -12.11
C LYS A 168 7.82 -1.29 -12.90
N LEU A 169 7.28 -1.86 -13.98
CA LEU A 169 8.04 -2.71 -14.90
C LEU A 169 9.23 -1.96 -15.52
N ALA A 170 9.03 -0.71 -15.93
CA ALA A 170 10.11 0.11 -16.46
C ALA A 170 11.19 0.39 -15.39
N CYS A 171 10.81 0.65 -14.13
CA CYS A 171 11.78 0.77 -13.05
C CYS A 171 12.61 -0.50 -12.89
N LEU A 172 11.95 -1.67 -12.88
CA LEU A 172 12.63 -2.96 -12.75
C LEU A 172 13.61 -3.22 -13.88
N TRP A 173 13.19 -2.99 -15.12
CA TRP A 173 14.05 -3.17 -16.27
C TRP A 173 15.33 -2.32 -16.15
N VAL A 174 15.19 -1.05 -15.75
CA VAL A 174 16.32 -0.15 -15.52
C VAL A 174 17.21 -0.65 -14.38
N LEU A 175 16.64 -1.11 -13.26
CA LEU A 175 17.40 -1.64 -12.13
C LEU A 175 18.20 -2.89 -12.50
N GLU A 176 17.66 -3.76 -13.35
CA GLU A 176 18.36 -4.98 -13.78
C GLU A 176 19.47 -4.72 -14.80
N HIS A 177 19.34 -3.69 -15.63
CA HIS A 177 20.23 -3.46 -16.77
C HIS A 177 21.22 -2.31 -16.58
N LEU A 178 20.92 -1.37 -15.69
CA LEU A 178 21.70 -0.15 -15.46
C LEU A 178 22.08 0.09 -13.99
N GLY A 179 21.55 -0.73 -13.07
CA GLY A 179 21.81 -0.68 -11.64
C GLY A 179 23.00 -1.52 -11.19
#